data_AF-A0A6A4V7S0-F1
#
_entry.id   AF-A0A6A4V7S0-F1
#
_cell.length_a   1.000
_cell.length_b   1.000
_cell.length_c   1.000
_cell.angle_alpha   90.00
_cell.angle_beta   90.00
_cell.angle_gamma   90.00
#
_symmetry.space_group_name_H-M   'P 1'
#
loop_
_entity.id
_entity.type
_entity.pdbx_description
1 polymer ?
#
loop_
_entity_poly.entity_id
_entity_poly.type
_entity_poly.pdbx_seq_one_letter_code
_entity_poly.pdbx_strand_id
1 'polypeptide(L)'
;MTDIETFYEEYVGKSAAERTFRQGLQKMVVHLSIDSPQVDPMGDETIYLCDKVVGNTTSGCYSHNTGQTLAMAFLPPYLAVPGTEVQVALLDERRPAVVLPGPPLLTQPARQVLSKRQANAKTG
;
A
#
# COMPACT_ATOMS: atom_id res chain seq x y z
N MET A 1 13.57 -15.67 -14.74
CA MET A 1 14.15 -14.94 -13.58
C MET A 1 15.00 -13.86 -14.19
N THR A 2 14.38 -12.75 -14.56
CA THR A 2 14.99 -11.76 -15.46
C THR A 2 15.75 -10.76 -14.62
N ASP A 3 17.03 -10.65 -14.91
CA ASP A 3 18.00 -9.76 -14.29
C ASP A 3 17.46 -8.33 -14.20
N ILE A 4 17.56 -7.75 -13.00
CA ILE A 4 17.38 -6.33 -12.80
C ILE A 4 18.55 -5.66 -13.54
N GLU A 5 18.31 -5.02 -14.68
CA GLU A 5 19.31 -4.22 -15.38
C GLU A 5 19.78 -3.08 -14.47
N THR A 6 20.83 -3.34 -13.69
CA THR A 6 21.47 -2.34 -12.83
C THR A 6 22.49 -1.58 -13.67
N PHE A 7 22.13 -0.36 -14.05
CA PHE A 7 23.04 0.61 -14.69
C PHE A 7 24.25 1.03 -13.81
N TYR A 8 24.33 0.52 -12.57
CA TYR A 8 25.50 0.63 -11.68
C TYR A 8 25.73 -0.73 -11.01
N GLU A 9 26.83 -1.40 -11.36
CA GLU A 9 27.18 -2.70 -10.78
C GLU A 9 27.47 -2.62 -9.27
N GLU A 10 27.81 -1.46 -8.73
CA GLU A 10 28.13 -1.28 -7.32
C GLU A 10 27.64 0.08 -6.80
N TYR A 11 26.88 0.07 -5.70
CA TYR A 11 26.37 1.27 -5.03
C TYR A 11 26.26 1.03 -3.52
N VAL A 12 26.36 2.10 -2.72
CA VAL A 12 26.25 2.05 -1.26
C VAL A 12 24.89 1.45 -0.89
N GLY A 13 24.90 0.31 -0.17
CA GLY A 13 23.69 -0.39 0.26
C GLY A 13 23.27 -1.57 -0.61
N LYS A 14 23.90 -1.83 -1.76
CA LYS A 14 23.55 -2.97 -2.66
C LYS A 14 23.54 -4.31 -1.92
N SER A 15 24.66 -4.69 -1.29
CA SER A 15 24.78 -5.98 -0.59
C SER A 15 23.81 -6.10 0.59
N ALA A 16 23.45 -4.98 1.24
CA ALA A 16 22.47 -4.95 2.31
C ALA A 16 21.05 -5.18 1.75
N ALA A 17 20.67 -4.51 0.67
CA ALA A 17 19.39 -4.69 0.00
C ALA A 17 19.21 -6.14 -0.51
N GLU A 18 20.23 -6.71 -1.14
CA GLU A 18 20.23 -8.10 -1.61
C GLU A 18 20.10 -9.11 -0.46
N ARG A 19 20.71 -8.82 0.70
CA ARG A 19 20.58 -9.65 1.89
C ARG A 19 19.14 -9.59 2.43
N THR A 20 18.58 -8.39 2.57
CA THR A 20 17.20 -8.20 3.03
C THR A 20 16.20 -8.89 2.10
N PHE A 21 16.40 -8.76 0.78
CA PHE A 21 15.55 -9.43 -0.20
C PHE A 21 15.61 -10.97 -0.05
N ARG A 22 16.82 -11.54 0.10
CA ARG A 22 17.00 -12.99 0.31
C ARG A 22 16.43 -13.49 1.63
N GLN A 23 16.50 -12.69 2.70
CA GLN A 23 15.98 -13.05 4.02
C GLN A 23 14.47 -12.91 4.14
N GLY A 24 13.85 -12.13 3.25
CA GLY A 24 12.42 -11.83 3.28
C GLY A 24 12.09 -10.59 4.11
N LEU A 25 11.11 -9.82 3.63
CA LEU A 25 10.66 -8.60 4.29
C LEU A 25 9.87 -8.94 5.56
N GLN A 26 10.08 -8.16 6.62
CA GLN A 26 9.31 -8.29 7.88
C GLN A 26 8.07 -7.40 7.89
N LYS A 27 8.07 -6.33 7.07
CA LYS A 27 6.95 -5.40 6.91
C LYS A 27 6.89 -4.96 5.44
N MET A 28 5.69 -4.65 4.99
CA MET A 28 5.39 -4.11 3.67
C MET A 28 4.55 -2.84 3.82
N VAL A 29 4.74 -1.91 2.89
CA VAL A 29 3.89 -0.74 2.76
C VAL A 29 2.65 -1.13 1.96
N VAL A 30 1.47 -0.81 2.50
CA VAL A 30 0.16 -1.01 1.86
C VAL A 30 -0.59 0.30 1.75
N HIS A 31 -1.63 0.31 0.92
CA HIS A 31 -2.67 1.34 0.95
C HIS A 31 -3.91 0.77 1.63
N LEU A 32 -4.50 1.54 2.54
CA LEU A 32 -5.75 1.21 3.23
C LEU A 32 -6.85 2.14 2.78
N SER A 33 -8.06 1.60 2.64
CA SER A 33 -9.30 2.39 2.72
C SER A 33 -9.89 2.18 4.10
N ILE A 34 -10.26 3.28 4.77
CA ILE A 34 -10.72 3.30 6.17
C ILE A 34 -12.14 3.85 6.21
N ASP A 35 -13.01 3.18 6.96
CA ASP A 35 -14.39 3.63 7.20
C ASP A 35 -14.42 4.71 8.29
N SER A 36 -14.09 5.94 7.89
CA SER A 36 -14.04 7.11 8.78
C SER A 36 -14.48 8.39 8.05
N PRO A 37 -15.78 8.69 7.97
CA PRO A 37 -16.29 9.82 7.18
C PRO A 37 -15.99 11.20 7.75
N GLN A 38 -15.47 11.29 8.98
CA GLN A 38 -15.33 12.55 9.72
C GLN A 38 -13.90 12.82 10.22
N VAL A 39 -13.03 11.80 10.24
CA VAL A 39 -11.69 11.89 10.83
C VAL A 39 -10.71 11.20 9.88
N ASP A 40 -9.69 11.94 9.46
CA ASP A 40 -8.64 11.40 8.63
C ASP A 40 -7.41 11.00 9.47
N PRO A 41 -6.70 9.92 9.08
CA PRO A 41 -5.40 9.60 9.64
C PRO A 41 -4.37 10.66 9.24
N MET A 42 -3.52 11.02 10.18
CA MET A 42 -2.40 11.93 10.04
C MET A 42 -1.06 11.18 9.98
N GLY A 43 -1.02 9.92 10.41
CA GLY A 43 0.18 9.10 10.56
C GLY A 43 0.43 8.69 12.01
N ASP A 44 1.17 7.59 12.20
CA ASP A 44 1.49 6.98 13.50
C ASP A 44 0.30 6.38 14.26
N GLU A 45 -0.86 6.23 13.60
CA GLU A 45 -1.99 5.53 14.18
C GLU A 45 -1.76 4.03 14.24
N THR A 46 -2.20 3.41 15.34
CA THR A 46 -1.99 1.98 15.59
C THR A 46 -2.98 1.14 14.78
N ILE A 47 -2.48 0.08 14.15
CA ILE A 47 -3.29 -0.86 13.38
C ILE A 47 -3.42 -2.17 14.13
N TYR A 48 -4.65 -2.66 14.23
CA TYR A 48 -5.05 -3.85 14.95
C TYR A 48 -5.61 -4.92 14.02
N LEU A 49 -5.33 -6.18 14.34
CA LEU A 49 -6.10 -7.33 13.91
C LEU A 49 -6.66 -7.99 15.17
N CYS A 50 -7.98 -7.93 15.33
CA CYS A 50 -8.65 -8.19 16.61
C CYS A 50 -8.03 -7.31 17.72
N ASP A 51 -7.40 -7.91 18.72
CA ASP A 51 -6.78 -7.19 19.85
C ASP A 51 -5.25 -7.10 19.77
N LYS A 52 -4.66 -7.51 18.65
CA LYS A 52 -3.20 -7.47 18.47
C LYS A 52 -2.80 -6.29 17.61
N VAL A 53 -1.81 -5.53 18.09
CA VAL A 53 -1.13 -4.53 17.27
C VAL A 53 -0.32 -5.23 16.19
N VAL A 54 -0.61 -4.89 14.93
CA VAL A 54 0.03 -5.49 13.76
C VAL A 54 0.80 -4.46 12.93
N GLY A 55 0.57 -3.16 13.12
CA GLY A 55 1.23 -2.16 12.31
C GLY A 55 0.94 -0.73 12.74
N ASN A 56 1.34 0.20 11.88
CA ASN A 56 1.05 1.61 12.02
C ASN A 56 0.83 2.26 10.66
N THR A 57 0.01 3.30 10.63
CA THR A 57 -0.08 4.20 9.47
C THR A 57 1.18 5.08 9.41
N THR A 58 1.53 5.54 8.22
CA THR A 58 2.63 6.47 7.99
C THR A 58 2.14 7.83 7.51
N SER A 59 1.03 7.84 6.79
CA SER A 59 0.38 9.04 6.26
C SER A 59 -1.07 8.71 5.90
N GLY A 60 -1.92 9.74 5.84
CA GLY A 60 -3.32 9.57 5.49
C GLY A 60 -3.97 10.86 4.96
N CYS A 61 -5.15 10.70 4.36
CA CYS A 61 -5.99 11.80 3.89
C CYS A 61 -7.41 11.31 3.54
N TYR A 62 -8.36 12.25 3.48
CA TYR A 62 -9.59 12.06 2.71
C TYR A 62 -9.32 12.24 1.21
N SER A 63 -9.79 11.28 0.40
CA SER A 63 -9.68 11.34 -1.05
C SER A 63 -11.01 11.72 -1.68
N HIS A 64 -11.13 13.00 -2.08
CA HIS A 64 -12.33 13.52 -2.75
C HIS A 64 -12.68 12.80 -4.06
N ASN A 65 -11.70 12.21 -4.74
CA ASN A 65 -11.95 11.48 -5.99
C ASN A 65 -12.60 10.11 -5.76
N THR A 66 -12.29 9.46 -4.62
CA THR A 66 -12.82 8.13 -4.29
C THR A 66 -13.98 8.21 -3.30
N GLY A 67 -14.13 9.33 -2.59
CA GLY A 67 -15.09 9.50 -1.51
C GLY A 67 -14.73 8.70 -0.26
N GLN A 68 -13.45 8.36 -0.08
CA GLN A 68 -12.96 7.48 0.98
C GLN A 68 -11.80 8.11 1.73
N THR A 69 -11.69 7.80 3.02
CA THR A 69 -10.49 8.05 3.81
C THR A 69 -9.46 6.98 3.50
N LEU A 70 -8.22 7.41 3.26
CA LEU A 70 -7.13 6.57 2.80
C LEU A 70 -5.91 6.73 3.71
N ALA A 71 -5.10 5.68 3.83
CA ALA A 71 -3.82 5.73 4.52
C ALA A 71 -2.76 4.86 3.83
N MET A 72 -1.49 5.24 3.98
CA MET A 72 -0.38 4.32 3.81
C MET A 72 -0.01 3.72 5.17
N ALA A 73 0.37 2.45 5.17
CA ALA A 73 0.62 1.74 6.41
C ALA A 73 1.68 0.65 6.26
N PHE A 74 2.41 0.37 7.35
CA PHE A 74 3.23 -0.83 7.45
C PHE A 74 2.41 -1.98 8.04
N LEU A 75 2.40 -3.12 7.34
CA LEU A 75 1.85 -4.38 7.81
C LEU A 75 2.84 -5.53 7.59
N PRO A 76 2.78 -6.62 8.38
CA PRO A 76 3.47 -7.86 8.08
C PRO A 76 3.06 -8.39 6.69
N PRO A 77 3.96 -9.06 5.93
CA PRO A 77 3.66 -9.49 4.57
C PRO A 77 2.39 -10.36 4.45
N TYR A 78 2.11 -11.20 5.44
CA TYR A 78 0.92 -12.07 5.43
C TYR A 78 -0.40 -11.31 5.62
N LEU A 79 -0.36 -10.04 6.06
CA LEU A 79 -1.50 -9.13 6.15
C LEU A 79 -1.49 -8.07 5.04
N ALA A 80 -0.45 -8.04 4.20
CA ALA A 80 -0.33 -7.10 3.09
C ALA A 80 -1.07 -7.57 1.82
N VAL A 81 -2.02 -8.50 1.96
CA VAL A 81 -2.78 -9.08 0.86
C VAL A 81 -4.01 -8.21 0.58
N PRO A 82 -4.30 -7.86 -0.69
CA PRO A 82 -5.52 -7.13 -1.04
C PRO A 82 -6.78 -7.78 -0.48
N GLY A 83 -7.68 -6.96 0.07
CA GLY A 83 -8.90 -7.43 0.73
C GLY A 83 -8.73 -7.83 2.20
N THR A 84 -7.50 -7.83 2.74
CA THR A 84 -7.29 -8.07 4.17
C THR A 84 -7.95 -6.96 5.00
N GLU A 85 -8.77 -7.37 5.98
CA GLU A 85 -9.44 -6.46 6.91
C GLU A 85 -8.61 -6.27 8.18
N VAL A 86 -8.48 -5.02 8.62
CA VAL A 86 -7.82 -4.60 9.87
C VAL A 86 -8.63 -3.47 10.50
N GLN A 87 -8.21 -3.01 11.68
CA GLN A 87 -8.79 -1.85 12.35
C GLN A 87 -7.72 -0.80 12.61
N VAL A 88 -8.00 0.47 12.31
CA VAL A 88 -7.10 1.59 12.57
C VAL A 88 -7.65 2.38 13.76
N ALA A 89 -6.83 2.62 14.78
CA ALA A 89 -7.21 3.48 15.89
C ALA A 89 -7.15 4.96 15.45
N LEU A 90 -8.31 5.57 15.26
CA LEU A 90 -8.47 7.00 14.97
C LEU A 90 -9.12 7.66 16.18
N LEU A 91 -8.37 8.54 16.85
CA LEU A 91 -8.76 9.12 18.15
C LEU A 91 -9.15 7.99 19.14
N ASP A 92 -10.37 8.03 19.67
CA ASP A 92 -10.87 7.09 20.67
C ASP A 92 -11.55 5.85 20.08
N GLU A 93 -11.55 5.69 18.75
CA GLU A 93 -12.30 4.64 18.07
C GLU A 93 -11.44 3.78 17.12
N ARG A 94 -11.72 2.48 17.10
CA ARG A 94 -11.14 1.56 16.11
C ARG A 94 -12.04 1.53 14.88
N ARG A 95 -11.53 2.04 13.76
CA ARG A 95 -12.24 2.11 12.47
C ARG A 95 -11.87 0.94 11.57
N PRO A 96 -12.86 0.22 10.97
CA PRO A 96 -12.58 -0.82 9.99
C PRO A 96 -11.78 -0.27 8.80
N ALA A 97 -10.84 -1.06 8.30
CA ALA A 97 -10.05 -0.72 7.14
C ALA A 97 -9.70 -1.95 6.29
N VAL A 98 -9.52 -1.74 5.00
CA VAL A 98 -9.26 -2.81 4.02
C VAL A 98 -8.01 -2.48 3.20
N VAL A 99 -7.14 -3.48 3.04
CA VAL A 99 -5.97 -3.38 2.16
C VAL A 99 -6.41 -3.31 0.70
N LEU A 100 -5.98 -2.26 0.01
CA LEU A 100 -6.29 -2.04 -1.41
C LEU A 100 -5.39 -2.89 -2.32
N PRO A 101 -5.86 -3.28 -3.53
CA PRO A 101 -5.07 -4.03 -4.50
C PRO A 101 -3.90 -3.27 -5.12
N GLY A 102 -3.80 -1.96 -4.87
CA GLY A 102 -2.79 -1.10 -5.43
C GLY A 102 -3.05 0.36 -5.08
N PRO A 103 -2.44 1.30 -5.81
CA PRO A 103 -2.72 2.71 -5.61
C PRO A 103 -4.21 3.00 -5.91
N PRO A 104 -4.87 3.87 -5.12
CA PRO A 104 -6.28 4.22 -5.32
C PRO A 104 -6.59 4.81 -6.69
N LEU A 105 -5.60 5.50 -7.29
CA LEU A 105 -5.70 6.10 -8.61
C LEU A 105 -4.42 5.86 -9.41
N LEU A 106 -4.59 5.56 -10.70
CA LEU A 106 -3.48 5.45 -11.62
C LEU A 106 -2.96 6.83 -12.02
N THR A 107 -1.66 6.95 -12.24
CA THR A 107 -1.06 8.17 -12.81
C THR A 107 -1.51 8.36 -14.26
N GLN A 108 -1.41 9.59 -14.79
CA GLN A 108 -1.76 9.86 -16.18
C GLN A 108 -1.01 8.95 -17.18
N PRO A 109 0.31 8.73 -17.07
CA PRO A 109 1.00 7.83 -17.99
C PRO A 109 0.48 6.39 -17.91
N ALA A 110 0.24 5.88 -16.70
CA ALA A 110 -0.30 4.54 -16.51
C ALA A 110 -1.70 4.39 -17.14
N ARG A 111 -2.57 5.40 -17.01
CA ARG A 111 -3.88 5.44 -17.68
C ARG A 111 -3.73 5.39 -19.20
N GLN A 112 -2.84 6.19 -19.79
CA GLN A 112 -2.61 6.20 -21.24
C GLN A 112 -2.14 4.85 -21.78
N VAL A 113 -1.23 4.17 -21.06
CA VAL A 113 -0.75 2.84 -21.44
C VAL A 113 -1.88 1.81 -21.42
N LEU A 114 -2.74 1.84 -20.40
CA LEU A 114 -3.90 0.94 -20.31
C LEU A 114 -4.90 1.19 -21.45
N SER A 115 -5.22 2.45 -21.75
CA SER A 115 -6.13 2.78 -22.85
C SER A 115 -5.60 2.26 -24.20
N LYS A 116 -4.30 2.41 -24.48
CA LYS A 116 -3.67 1.86 -25.70
C LYS A 116 -3.75 0.34 -25.75
N ARG A 117 -3.44 -0.35 -24.64
CA ARG A 117 -3.55 -1.82 -24.56
C ARG A 117 -4.97 -2.32 -24.81
N GLN A 118 -5.96 -1.65 -24.25
CA GLN A 118 -7.39 -1.98 -24.46
C GLN A 118 -7.85 -1.74 -25.91
N ALA A 119 -7.38 -0.67 -26.56
CA ALA A 119 -7.70 -0.41 -27.96
C ALA A 119 -7.12 -1.50 -28.89
N ASN A 120 -5.89 -1.96 -28.62
CA ASN A 120 -5.24 -3.01 -29.40
C ASN A 120 -5.94 -4.36 -29.23
N ALA A 121 -6.37 -4.70 -28.02
CA ALA A 121 -7.06 -5.97 -27.73
C ALA A 121 -8.47 -6.08 -28.34
N LYS A 122 -9.07 -4.97 -28.80
CA LYS A 122 -10.39 -4.97 -29.47
C LYS A 122 -10.30 -5.03 -31.00
N THR A 123 -9.09 -4.86 -31.56
CA THR A 123 -8.86 -4.76 -33.00
C THR A 123 -8.25 -6.04 -33.59
N GLY A 124 -7.90 -7.03 -32.75
CA GLY A 124 -7.42 -8.36 -33.15
C GLY A 124 -8.36 -9.44 -32.66
#